data_AF-A0A7V4JHZ6-F1
#
_entry.id   AF-A0A7V4JHZ6-F1
#
_cell.length_a   1.000
_cell.length_b   1.000
_cell.length_c   1.000
_cell.angle_alpha   90.00
_cell.angle_beta   90.00
_cell.angle_gamma   90.00
#
_symmetry.space_group_name_H-M   'P 1'
#
loop_
_entity.id
_entity.type
_entity.pdbx_description
1 polymer ?
#
loop_
_entity_poly.entity_id
_entity_poly.type
_entity_poly.pdbx_seq_one_letter_code
_entity_poly.pdbx_strand_id
1 'polypeptide(L)'
;MPDTKVVFFEVEDWARDFLAGRGLDPHQVKLIAKPLDESNAHEAADAEVVSVFIYSRVGSAVLDKLESVRLIATRSTGYDHIDLAECERRGITVCNVPRYGENTVAEHAFALILALSRKLKTAITRTNQLDFSLEGLRGFDLKDKTLGVVGAGGIGLQLAERIRLDDWQEVAFIILLILAAVAVIDWVSGRLRRRIIAA
;
A
#
# COMPACT_ATOMS: atom_id res chain seq x y z
N MET A 1 -5.63 -21.01 21.91
CA MET A 1 -4.56 -21.85 22.49
C MET A 1 -3.69 -20.92 23.32
N PRO A 2 -3.89 -20.81 24.63
CA PRO A 2 -2.93 -20.11 25.48
C PRO A 2 -1.57 -20.83 25.43
N ASP A 3 -0.48 -20.09 25.59
CA ASP A 3 0.94 -20.52 25.63
C ASP A 3 1.66 -20.83 24.31
N THR A 4 1.07 -20.53 23.15
CA THR A 4 1.79 -20.67 21.87
C THR A 4 3.05 -19.79 21.81
N LYS A 5 4.18 -20.33 21.36
CA LYS A 5 5.41 -19.57 21.12
C LYS A 5 5.36 -18.85 19.77
N VAL A 6 5.41 -17.52 19.83
CA VAL A 6 5.32 -16.63 18.67
C VAL A 6 6.59 -15.79 18.58
N VAL A 7 7.31 -15.88 17.47
CA VAL A 7 8.52 -15.08 17.23
C VAL A 7 8.26 -14.10 16.09
N PHE A 8 8.39 -12.81 16.36
CA PHE A 8 8.34 -11.76 15.35
C PHE A 8 9.75 -11.32 14.99
N PHE A 9 10.08 -11.36 13.71
CA PHE A 9 11.30 -10.76 13.13
C PHE A 9 10.97 -9.40 12.50
N GLU A 10 11.98 -8.56 12.28
CA GLU A 10 11.83 -7.21 11.71
C GLU A 10 10.87 -6.33 12.51
N VAL A 11 11.01 -6.35 13.84
CA VAL A 11 10.22 -5.49 14.74
C VAL A 11 11.09 -4.33 15.21
N GLU A 12 10.74 -3.13 14.75
CA GLU A 12 11.32 -1.89 15.24
C GLU A 12 10.77 -1.54 16.63
N ASP A 13 11.49 -0.68 17.37
CA ASP A 13 11.15 -0.38 18.76
C ASP A 13 9.76 0.24 18.93
N TRP A 14 9.32 1.09 17.99
CA TRP A 14 7.98 1.67 18.03
C TRP A 14 6.87 0.62 17.84
N ALA A 15 7.17 -0.49 17.15
CA ALA A 15 6.19 -1.52 16.87
C ALA A 15 5.93 -2.43 18.08
N ARG A 16 6.81 -2.41 19.10
CA ARG A 16 6.60 -3.13 20.36
C ARG A 16 5.32 -2.69 21.05
N ASP A 17 5.13 -1.38 21.16
CA ASP A 17 3.93 -0.78 21.78
C ASP A 17 2.67 -1.05 20.94
N PHE A 18 2.81 -1.10 19.62
CA PHE A 18 1.70 -1.40 18.72
C PHE A 18 1.22 -2.86 18.82
N LEU A 19 2.14 -3.79 19.10
CA LEU A 19 1.82 -5.21 19.30
C LEU A 19 1.26 -5.47 20.70
N ALA A 20 1.66 -4.68 21.70
CA ALA A 20 1.09 -4.75 23.04
C ALA A 20 -0.44 -4.49 23.01
N GLY A 21 -1.21 -5.32 23.73
CA GLY A 21 -2.67 -5.17 23.80
C GLY A 21 -3.45 -5.62 22.56
N ARG A 22 -2.81 -6.26 21.57
CA ARG A 22 -3.48 -6.84 20.38
C ARG A 22 -3.88 -8.31 20.55
N GLY A 23 -4.11 -8.74 21.79
CA GLY A 23 -4.51 -10.12 22.11
C GLY A 23 -3.35 -11.12 22.07
N LEU A 24 -2.10 -10.63 22.16
CA LEU A 24 -0.91 -11.47 22.24
C LEU A 24 -0.56 -11.89 23.67
N ASP A 25 -1.19 -11.29 24.68
CA ASP A 25 -0.94 -11.54 26.11
C ASP A 25 -1.06 -13.03 26.53
N PRO A 26 -1.93 -13.86 25.94
CA PRO A 26 -1.98 -15.29 26.25
C PRO A 26 -0.83 -16.12 25.67
N HIS A 27 0.11 -15.52 24.92
CA HIS A 27 1.15 -16.22 24.16
C HIS A 27 2.56 -15.82 24.60
N GLN A 28 3.54 -16.70 24.35
CA GLN A 28 4.95 -16.40 24.60
C GLN A 28 5.52 -15.66 23.38
N VAL A 29 5.65 -14.35 23.48
CA VAL A 29 6.10 -13.50 22.37
C VAL A 29 7.57 -13.13 22.50
N LYS A 30 8.36 -13.45 21.47
CA LYS A 30 9.73 -12.95 21.29
C LYS A 30 9.77 -11.99 20.10
N LEU A 31 10.41 -10.84 20.28
CA LEU A 31 10.58 -9.81 19.24
C LEU A 31 12.06 -9.69 18.87
N ILE A 32 12.37 -9.79 17.58
CA ILE A 32 13.71 -9.73 17.01
C ILE A 32 13.72 -8.59 15.99
N ALA A 33 14.68 -7.67 16.13
CA ALA A 33 14.77 -6.49 15.26
C ALA A 33 15.32 -6.82 13.86
N LYS A 34 16.14 -7.86 13.75
CA LYS A 34 16.78 -8.25 12.49
C LYS A 34 15.83 -9.05 11.59
N PRO A 35 16.04 -9.02 10.26
CA PRO A 35 15.42 -9.98 9.34
C PRO A 35 15.74 -11.43 9.69
N LEU A 36 14.82 -12.34 9.41
CA LEU A 36 15.08 -13.77 9.53
C LEU A 36 15.90 -14.25 8.33
N ASP A 37 17.03 -14.89 8.59
CA ASP A 37 17.86 -15.56 7.62
C ASP A 37 18.52 -16.81 8.22
N GLU A 38 19.37 -17.48 7.45
CA GLU A 38 20.03 -18.72 7.89
C GLU A 38 20.90 -18.52 9.14
N SER A 39 21.45 -17.32 9.36
CA SER A 39 22.38 -17.06 10.47
C SER A 39 21.66 -17.00 11.82
N ASN A 40 20.40 -16.57 11.85
CA ASN A 40 19.64 -16.35 13.07
C ASN A 40 18.38 -17.21 13.21
N ALA A 41 18.06 -18.09 12.26
CA ALA A 41 16.87 -18.96 12.36
C ALA A 41 16.81 -19.84 13.63
N HIS A 42 17.98 -20.19 14.20
CA HIS A 42 18.08 -20.91 15.47
C HIS A 42 17.40 -20.17 16.64
N GLU A 43 17.25 -18.85 16.55
CA GLU A 43 16.58 -18.02 17.54
C GLU A 43 15.06 -18.26 17.64
N ALA A 44 14.48 -18.98 16.68
CA ALA A 44 13.07 -19.33 16.58
C ALA A 44 12.85 -20.84 16.40
N ALA A 45 13.82 -21.69 16.77
CA ALA A 45 13.76 -23.13 16.51
C ALA A 45 12.54 -23.83 17.14
N ASP A 46 12.15 -23.37 18.33
CA ASP A 46 11.01 -23.87 19.11
C ASP A 46 9.73 -23.04 18.93
N ALA A 47 9.71 -22.12 17.96
CA ALA A 47 8.56 -21.29 17.67
C ALA A 47 7.48 -22.10 16.94
N GLU A 48 6.24 -21.99 17.38
CA GLU A 48 5.08 -22.56 16.69
C GLU A 48 4.57 -21.62 15.59
N VAL A 49 4.74 -20.31 15.81
CA VAL A 49 4.36 -19.25 14.87
C VAL A 49 5.56 -18.33 14.65
N VAL A 50 5.89 -18.09 13.39
CA VAL A 50 6.93 -17.13 13.01
C VAL A 50 6.29 -16.01 12.19
N SER A 51 6.46 -14.76 12.61
CA SER A 51 6.00 -13.60 11.86
C SER A 51 7.16 -12.82 11.28
N VAL A 52 7.19 -12.71 9.96
CA VAL A 52 8.26 -12.06 9.18
C VAL A 52 7.75 -10.85 8.41
N PHE A 53 8.68 -10.06 7.86
CA PHE A 53 8.38 -9.03 6.88
C PHE A 53 9.26 -9.22 5.63
N ILE A 54 9.32 -8.22 4.76
CA ILE A 54 9.82 -8.39 3.38
C ILE A 54 11.33 -8.58 3.26
N TYR A 55 12.12 -8.27 4.29
CA TYR A 55 13.58 -8.46 4.24
C TYR A 55 14.03 -9.83 4.72
N SER A 56 13.17 -10.57 5.42
CA SER A 56 13.42 -11.96 5.80
C SER A 56 13.53 -12.86 4.56
N ARG A 57 14.36 -13.91 4.61
CA ARG A 57 14.49 -14.92 3.55
C ARG A 57 14.16 -16.29 4.11
N VAL A 58 12.95 -16.76 3.85
CA VAL A 58 12.44 -18.01 4.42
C VAL A 58 12.50 -19.13 3.38
N GLY A 59 13.73 -19.54 3.06
CA GLY A 59 14.00 -20.68 2.19
C GLY A 59 14.20 -21.98 2.98
N SER A 60 14.44 -23.10 2.26
CA SER A 60 14.62 -24.43 2.87
C SER A 60 15.62 -24.44 4.04
N ALA A 61 16.79 -23.79 3.90
CA ALA A 61 17.83 -23.79 4.94
C ALA A 61 17.40 -23.07 6.24
N VAL A 62 16.49 -22.10 6.13
CA VAL A 62 15.86 -21.48 7.31
C VAL A 62 14.79 -22.40 7.86
N LEU A 63 13.93 -22.95 7.01
CA LEU A 63 12.86 -23.88 7.41
C LEU A 63 13.41 -25.13 8.11
N ASP A 64 14.61 -25.59 7.76
CA ASP A 64 15.30 -26.72 8.41
C ASP A 64 15.62 -26.47 9.88
N LYS A 65 15.73 -25.20 10.27
CA LYS A 65 16.03 -24.78 11.63
C LYS A 65 14.78 -24.44 12.44
N LEU A 66 13.60 -24.42 11.80
CA LEU A 66 12.32 -24.08 12.42
C LEU A 66 11.52 -25.37 12.68
N GLU A 67 11.95 -26.15 13.68
CA GLU A 67 11.47 -27.53 13.90
C GLU A 67 9.99 -27.61 14.31
N SER A 68 9.48 -26.59 15.00
CA SER A 68 8.12 -26.59 15.58
C SER A 68 7.12 -25.72 14.82
N VAL A 69 7.55 -25.02 13.77
CA VAL A 69 6.73 -24.00 13.11
C VAL A 69 5.55 -24.65 12.38
N ARG A 70 4.36 -24.12 12.62
CA ARG A 70 3.11 -24.54 11.97
C ARG A 70 2.47 -23.42 11.17
N LEU A 71 2.84 -22.17 11.47
CA LEU A 71 2.33 -20.98 10.81
C LEU A 71 3.45 -19.97 10.58
N ILE A 72 3.59 -19.52 9.34
CA ILE A 72 4.38 -18.35 8.97
C ILE A 72 3.40 -17.23 8.58
N ALA A 73 3.41 -16.14 9.32
CA ALA A 73 2.55 -14.98 9.07
C ALA A 73 3.40 -13.79 8.60
N THR A 74 3.39 -13.51 7.31
CA THR A 74 4.08 -12.34 6.78
C THR A 74 3.20 -11.09 6.87
N ARG A 75 3.77 -10.00 7.41
CA ARG A 75 3.06 -8.72 7.61
C ARG A 75 3.04 -7.86 6.34
N SER A 76 3.13 -8.49 5.18
CA SER A 76 3.19 -7.87 3.85
C SER A 76 2.16 -8.47 2.89
N THR A 77 1.94 -7.77 1.77
CA THR A 77 1.13 -8.31 0.66
C THR A 77 1.94 -9.29 -0.18
N GLY A 78 3.18 -8.93 -0.52
CA GLY A 78 4.13 -9.82 -1.20
C GLY A 78 4.63 -10.93 -0.28
N TYR A 79 4.96 -12.07 -0.87
CA TYR A 79 5.40 -13.29 -0.18
C TYR A 79 6.45 -14.06 -1.00
N ASP A 80 7.07 -13.42 -1.99
CA ASP A 80 8.14 -13.98 -2.85
C ASP A 80 9.40 -14.37 -2.06
N HIS A 81 9.55 -13.83 -0.86
CA HIS A 81 10.64 -14.10 0.07
C HIS A 81 10.44 -15.37 0.92
N ILE A 82 9.35 -16.12 0.70
CA ILE A 82 9.02 -17.37 1.39
C ILE A 82 8.91 -18.50 0.37
N ASP A 83 9.61 -19.61 0.61
CA ASP A 83 9.48 -20.82 -0.20
C ASP A 83 8.16 -21.54 0.11
N LEU A 84 7.12 -21.18 -0.63
CA LEU A 84 5.77 -21.72 -0.43
C LEU A 84 5.69 -23.22 -0.70
N ALA A 85 6.46 -23.73 -1.67
CA ALA A 85 6.44 -25.15 -2.03
C ALA A 85 7.04 -26.00 -0.91
N GLU A 86 8.12 -25.52 -0.30
CA GLU A 86 8.72 -26.19 0.85
C GLU A 86 7.83 -26.09 2.10
N CYS A 87 7.18 -24.93 2.32
CA CYS A 87 6.20 -24.78 3.40
C CYS A 87 5.04 -25.77 3.25
N GLU A 88 4.49 -25.90 2.05
CA GLU A 88 3.40 -26.85 1.75
C GLU A 88 3.84 -28.31 2.00
N ARG A 89 5.03 -28.69 1.54
CA ARG A 89 5.60 -30.03 1.78
C ARG A 89 5.76 -30.36 3.26
N ARG A 90 6.04 -29.37 4.10
CA ARG A 90 6.19 -29.52 5.56
C ARG A 90 4.87 -29.37 6.33
N GLY A 91 3.77 -29.05 5.65
CA GLY A 91 2.49 -28.77 6.29
C GLY A 91 2.47 -27.44 7.07
N ILE A 92 3.34 -26.50 6.71
CA ILE A 92 3.41 -25.17 7.31
C ILE A 92 2.42 -24.25 6.58
N THR A 93 1.48 -23.67 7.32
CA THR A 93 0.55 -22.69 6.77
C THR A 93 1.25 -21.35 6.58
N VAL A 94 1.03 -20.69 5.43
CA VAL A 94 1.54 -19.33 5.18
C VAL A 94 0.38 -18.37 5.04
N CYS A 95 0.43 -17.26 5.79
CA CYS A 95 -0.55 -16.17 5.72
C CYS A 95 0.13 -14.86 5.37
N ASN A 96 -0.54 -14.03 4.56
CA ASN A 96 -0.12 -12.69 4.19
C ASN A 96 -1.23 -11.67 4.45
N VAL A 97 -0.91 -10.38 4.33
CA VAL A 97 -1.89 -9.28 4.46
C VAL A 97 -2.12 -8.67 3.08
N PRO A 98 -3.16 -9.11 2.33
CA PRO A 98 -3.42 -8.57 1.01
C PRO A 98 -3.98 -7.14 1.09
N ARG A 99 -3.65 -6.31 0.09
CA ARG A 99 -4.25 -5.00 -0.20
C ARG A 99 -4.13 -3.89 0.85
N TYR A 100 -3.36 -4.05 1.93
CA TYR A 100 -3.28 -3.04 3.00
C TYR A 100 -2.67 -1.71 2.56
N GLY A 101 -1.86 -1.71 1.50
CA GLY A 101 -1.04 -0.55 1.08
C GLY A 101 -1.27 -0.06 -0.34
N GLU A 102 -2.33 -0.50 -1.03
CA GLU A 102 -2.51 -0.20 -2.47
C GLU A 102 -2.53 1.32 -2.75
N ASN A 103 -3.31 2.06 -1.96
CA ASN A 103 -3.40 3.51 -2.02
C ASN A 103 -2.07 4.18 -1.66
N THR A 104 -1.50 3.79 -0.52
CA THR A 104 -0.27 4.39 0.00
C THR A 104 0.90 4.21 -0.95
N VAL A 105 1.05 3.04 -1.56
CA VAL A 105 2.12 2.76 -2.52
C VAL A 105 1.89 3.52 -3.83
N ALA A 106 0.64 3.60 -4.32
CA ALA A 106 0.30 4.39 -5.49
C ALA A 106 0.61 5.89 -5.28
N GLU A 107 0.22 6.44 -4.13
CA GLU A 107 0.50 7.84 -3.77
C GLU A 107 2.00 8.10 -3.64
N HIS A 108 2.76 7.17 -3.05
CA HIS A 108 4.21 7.26 -2.97
C HIS A 108 4.86 7.25 -4.36
N ALA A 109 4.42 6.37 -5.26
CA ALA A 109 4.91 6.33 -6.65
C ALA A 109 4.65 7.65 -7.38
N PHE A 110 3.45 8.24 -7.22
CA PHE A 110 3.13 9.54 -7.80
C PHE A 110 3.97 10.68 -7.21
N ALA A 111 4.20 10.66 -5.89
CA ALA A 111 5.08 11.61 -5.23
C ALA A 111 6.52 11.55 -5.79
N LEU A 112 7.04 10.35 -6.06
CA LEU A 112 8.36 10.18 -6.70
C LEU A 112 8.39 10.74 -8.13
N ILE A 113 7.34 10.53 -8.92
CA ILE A 113 7.21 11.12 -10.26
C ILE A 113 7.29 12.66 -10.18
N LEU A 114 6.54 13.27 -9.26
CA LEU A 114 6.58 14.72 -9.04
C LEU A 114 7.96 15.19 -8.57
N ALA A 115 8.57 14.47 -7.63
CA ALA A 115 9.89 14.79 -7.09
C ALA A 115 10.97 14.80 -8.18
N LEU A 116 10.91 13.86 -9.12
CA LEU A 116 11.81 13.81 -10.27
C LEU A 116 11.50 14.89 -11.29
N SER A 117 10.23 15.05 -11.67
CA SER A 117 9.81 16.05 -12.68
C SER A 117 10.17 17.49 -12.29
N ARG A 118 10.23 17.78 -10.98
CA ARG A 118 10.55 19.10 -10.42
C ARG A 118 11.95 19.18 -9.77
N LYS A 119 12.75 18.12 -9.85
CA LYS A 119 14.11 18.05 -9.25
C LYS A 119 14.13 18.43 -7.76
N LEU A 120 13.11 18.00 -7.00
CA LEU A 120 12.90 18.42 -5.61
C LEU A 120 14.09 18.09 -4.71
N LYS A 121 14.71 16.91 -4.88
CA LYS A 121 15.89 16.52 -4.10
C LYS A 121 17.00 17.57 -4.22
N THR A 122 17.35 17.97 -5.45
CA THR A 122 18.39 18.97 -5.70
C THR A 122 18.00 20.34 -5.17
N ALA A 123 16.75 20.76 -5.39
CA ALA A 123 16.24 22.03 -4.87
C ALA A 123 16.35 22.10 -3.34
N ILE A 124 15.87 21.06 -2.63
CA ILE A 124 15.92 20.97 -1.16
C ILE A 124 17.37 21.00 -0.66
N THR A 125 18.28 20.25 -1.30
CA THR A 125 19.70 20.25 -0.91
C THR A 125 20.32 21.64 -1.04
N ARG A 126 20.03 22.36 -2.12
CA ARG A 126 20.54 23.73 -2.33
C ARG A 126 19.96 24.72 -1.32
N THR A 127 18.65 24.69 -1.10
CA THR A 127 18.01 25.63 -0.16
C THR A 127 18.49 25.42 1.27
N ASN A 128 18.79 24.18 1.67
CA ASN A 128 19.39 23.87 2.98
C ASN A 128 20.83 24.41 3.11
N GLN A 129 21.50 24.69 1.99
CA GLN A 129 22.81 25.33 1.92
C GLN A 129 22.73 26.84 1.64
N LEU A 130 21.53 27.42 1.73
CA LEU A 130 21.24 28.82 1.42
C LEU A 130 21.53 29.22 -0.05
N ASP A 131 21.59 28.23 -0.95
CA ASP A 131 21.64 28.44 -2.39
C ASP A 131 20.22 28.43 -2.96
N PHE A 132 19.80 29.57 -3.52
CA PHE A 132 18.48 29.77 -4.14
C PHE A 132 18.55 29.83 -5.68
N SER A 133 19.68 29.43 -6.28
CA SER A 133 19.85 29.40 -7.72
C SER A 133 18.90 28.40 -8.39
N LEU A 134 18.24 28.86 -9.46
CA LEU A 134 17.31 28.04 -10.25
C LEU A 134 18.01 27.27 -11.39
N GLU A 135 19.31 27.48 -11.56
CA GLU A 135 20.08 26.89 -12.65
C GLU A 135 20.00 25.36 -12.61
N GLY A 136 19.61 24.75 -13.73
CA GLY A 136 19.46 23.30 -13.82
C GLY A 136 18.24 22.74 -13.09
N LEU A 137 17.39 23.55 -12.45
CA LEU A 137 16.16 23.09 -11.77
C LEU A 137 14.92 23.07 -12.67
N ARG A 138 15.03 23.51 -13.93
CA ARG A 138 13.91 23.42 -14.88
C ARG A 138 13.47 21.96 -15.03
N GLY A 139 12.19 21.75 -14.75
CA GLY A 139 11.49 20.47 -14.86
C GLY A 139 10.68 20.34 -16.16
N PHE A 140 9.70 19.45 -16.15
CA PHE A 140 8.74 19.28 -17.23
C PHE A 140 7.32 19.04 -16.70
N ASP A 141 6.33 19.35 -17.53
CA ASP A 141 4.93 19.08 -17.23
C ASP A 141 4.58 17.63 -17.54
N LEU A 142 3.88 17.00 -16.59
CA LEU A 142 3.29 15.68 -16.76
C LEU A 142 2.10 15.70 -17.71
N LYS A 143 1.46 16.87 -17.87
CA LYS A 143 0.41 17.09 -18.84
C LYS A 143 0.90 16.69 -20.24
N ASP A 144 0.02 16.01 -20.99
CA ASP A 144 0.26 15.51 -22.34
C ASP A 144 1.41 14.48 -22.44
N LYS A 145 1.88 13.92 -21.31
CA LYS A 145 2.81 12.78 -21.30
C LYS A 145 2.05 11.48 -21.17
N THR A 146 2.58 10.44 -21.79
CA THR A 146 2.09 9.08 -21.63
C THR A 146 2.73 8.44 -20.40
N LEU A 147 1.92 8.04 -19.43
CA LEU A 147 2.36 7.20 -18.32
C LEU A 147 2.10 5.73 -18.65
N GLY A 148 3.18 4.94 -18.81
CA GLY A 148 3.08 3.50 -18.92
C GLY A 148 3.07 2.85 -17.54
N VAL A 149 2.05 2.02 -17.26
CA VAL A 149 1.95 1.23 -16.02
C VAL A 149 2.20 -0.24 -16.36
N VAL A 150 3.26 -0.83 -15.81
CA VAL A 150 3.58 -2.26 -15.97
C VAL A 150 3.07 -3.01 -14.74
N GLY A 151 1.98 -3.76 -14.93
CA GLY A 151 1.26 -4.46 -13.85
C GLY A 151 -0.03 -3.74 -13.45
N ALA A 152 -1.17 -4.32 -13.83
CA ALA A 152 -2.51 -3.75 -13.58
C ALA A 152 -3.21 -4.40 -12.36
N GLY A 153 -2.43 -4.77 -11.35
CA GLY A 153 -2.96 -5.20 -10.04
C GLY A 153 -3.45 -4.02 -9.20
N GLY A 154 -3.79 -4.25 -7.93
CA GLY A 154 -4.37 -3.22 -7.06
C GLY A 154 -3.59 -1.90 -7.03
N ILE A 155 -2.27 -1.94 -6.84
CA ILE A 155 -1.41 -0.73 -6.84
C ILE A 155 -1.43 -0.02 -8.21
N GLY A 156 -1.23 -0.77 -9.30
CA GLY A 156 -1.14 -0.19 -10.65
C GLY A 156 -2.45 0.44 -11.09
N LEU A 157 -3.57 -0.19 -10.74
CA LEU A 157 -4.91 0.35 -10.98
C LEU A 157 -5.14 1.63 -10.16
N GLN A 158 -4.83 1.62 -8.86
CA GLN A 158 -4.97 2.79 -8.00
C GLN A 158 -4.10 3.98 -8.46
N LEU A 159 -2.91 3.70 -9.00
CA LEU A 159 -2.03 4.71 -9.60
C LEU A 159 -2.65 5.28 -10.89
N ALA A 160 -3.14 4.40 -11.77
CA ALA A 160 -3.77 4.82 -13.02
C ALA A 160 -5.04 5.66 -12.77
N GLU A 161 -5.90 5.24 -11.83
CA GLU A 161 -7.11 5.97 -11.45
C GLU A 161 -6.81 7.39 -10.93
N ARG A 162 -5.84 7.53 -10.02
CA ARG A 162 -5.48 8.84 -9.44
C ARG A 162 -4.87 9.80 -10.45
N ILE A 163 -4.12 9.29 -11.42
CA ILE A 163 -3.44 10.12 -12.42
C ILE A 163 -4.41 10.54 -13.54
N ARG A 164 -5.50 9.80 -13.74
CA ARG A 164 -6.56 10.12 -14.72
C ARG A 164 -7.53 11.23 -14.30
N LEU A 165 -7.15 12.10 -13.34
CA LEU A 165 -7.90 13.32 -12.99
C LEU A 165 -7.94 14.40 -14.11
N ASP A 166 -7.90 13.99 -15.38
CA ASP A 166 -8.28 14.79 -16.54
C ASP A 166 -9.74 14.52 -17.00
N ASP A 167 -10.50 13.65 -16.33
CA ASP A 167 -11.96 13.46 -16.57
C ASP A 167 -12.84 14.60 -16.02
N TRP A 168 -12.28 15.80 -15.82
CA TRP A 168 -13.07 17.02 -15.59
C TRP A 168 -14.06 17.29 -16.73
N GLN A 169 -13.82 16.76 -17.93
CA GLN A 169 -14.77 16.81 -19.04
C GLN A 169 -16.03 15.96 -18.78
N GLU A 170 -15.92 14.78 -18.17
CA GLU A 170 -17.07 13.95 -17.80
C GLU A 170 -17.83 14.54 -16.60
N VAL A 171 -17.12 15.06 -15.60
CA VAL A 171 -17.76 15.73 -14.45
C VAL A 171 -18.48 17.01 -14.89
N ALA A 172 -17.86 17.81 -15.77
CA ALA A 172 -18.51 18.97 -16.37
C ALA A 172 -19.74 18.57 -17.20
N PHE A 173 -19.68 17.45 -17.93
CA PHE A 173 -20.82 16.93 -18.67
C PHE A 173 -21.98 16.54 -17.74
N ILE A 174 -21.72 15.84 -16.64
CA ILE A 174 -22.75 15.48 -15.64
C ILE A 174 -23.38 16.73 -15.03
N ILE A 175 -22.58 17.75 -14.67
CA ILE A 175 -23.09 19.01 -14.12
C ILE A 175 -23.97 19.74 -15.14
N LEU A 176 -23.54 19.82 -16.41
CA LEU A 176 -24.34 20.42 -17.49
C LEU A 176 -25.66 19.68 -17.72
N LEU A 177 -25.64 18.35 -17.62
CA LEU A 177 -26.82 17.50 -17.79
C LEU A 177 -27.83 17.69 -16.65
N ILE A 178 -27.36 17.85 -15.41
CA ILE A 178 -28.19 18.20 -14.26
C ILE A 178 -28.85 19.57 -14.45
N LEU A 179 -28.08 20.59 -14.86
CA LEU A 179 -28.61 21.94 -15.11
C LEU A 179 -29.67 21.95 -16.22
N ALA A 180 -29.44 21.21 -17.31
CA ALA A 180 -30.40 21.07 -18.40
C ALA A 180 -31.70 20.38 -17.94
N ALA A 181 -31.59 19.31 -17.15
CA ALA A 181 -32.74 18.59 -16.61
C ALA A 181 -33.59 19.50 -15.70
N VAL A 182 -32.96 20.27 -14.81
CA VAL A 182 -33.66 21.23 -13.94
C VAL A 182 -34.38 22.30 -14.76
N ALA A 183 -33.71 22.88 -15.76
CA ALA A 183 -34.32 23.89 -16.63
C ALA A 183 -35.55 23.36 -17.38
N VAL A 184 -35.50 22.10 -17.85
CA VAL A 184 -36.64 21.44 -18.50
C VAL A 184 -37.78 21.22 -17.51
N ILE A 185 -37.49 20.75 -16.30
CA ILE A 185 -38.50 20.54 -15.26
C ILE A 185 -39.20 21.86 -14.94
N ASP A 186 -38.46 22.95 -14.73
CA ASP A 186 -39.02 24.27 -14.44
C ASP A 186 -39.84 24.81 -15.61
N TRP A 187 -39.39 24.60 -16.85
CA TRP A 187 -40.14 25.00 -18.03
C TRP A 187 -41.46 24.24 -18.16
N VAL A 188 -41.43 22.91 -17.98
CA VAL A 188 -42.62 22.06 -18.00
C VAL A 188 -43.58 22.46 -16.88
N SER A 189 -43.08 22.59 -15.66
CA SER A 189 -43.84 23.03 -14.49
C SER A 189 -44.50 24.39 -14.72
N GLY A 190 -43.75 25.37 -15.25
CA GLY A 190 -44.29 26.69 -15.57
C GLY A 190 -45.32 26.67 -16.71
N ARG A 191 -45.19 25.76 -17.68
CA ARG A 191 -46.16 25.61 -18.78
C ARG A 191 -47.45 24.94 -18.30
N LEU A 192 -47.35 23.91 -17.46
CA LEU A 192 -48.49 23.26 -16.81
C LEU A 192 -49.24 24.25 -15.91
N ARG A 193 -48.51 25.02 -15.08
CA ARG A 193 -49.10 26.01 -14.19
C ARG A 193 -49.89 27.08 -14.97
N ARG A 194 -49.35 27.56 -16.10
CA ARG A 194 -50.06 28.50 -16.99
C ARG A 194 -51.28 27.90 -17.68
N ARG A 195 -51.23 26.62 -18.06
CA ARG A 195 -52.37 25.92 -18.67
C ARG A 195 -53.50 25.67 -17.69
N ILE A 196 -53.19 25.38 -16.42
CA ILE A 196 -54.20 25.18 -15.38
C ILE A 196 -54.88 26.50 -14.99
N ILE A 197 -54.16 27.62 -15.00
CA ILE A 197 -54.72 28.95 -14.67
C ILE A 197 -55.53 29.55 -15.82
N ALA A 198 -55.29 29.13 -17.07
CA ALA A 198 -55.98 29.61 -18.27
C ALA A 198 -57.14 28.71 -18.73
N ALA A 199 -57.46 27.66 -17.98
CA ALA A 199 -58.62 26.77 -18.18
C ALA A 199 -59.64 27.02 -17.06
#